data_AF-A0A960X3S0-F1
#
_entry.id   AF-A0A960X3S0-F1
#
_cell.length_a   1.000
_cell.length_b   1.000
_cell.length_c   1.000
_cell.angle_alpha   90.00
_cell.angle_beta   90.00
_cell.angle_gamma   90.00
#
_symmetry.space_group_name_H-M   'P 1'
#
loop_
_entity.id
_entity.type
_entity.pdbx_description
1 polymer ?
#
loop_
_entity_poly.entity_id
_entity_poly.type
_entity_poly.pdbx_seq_one_letter_code
_entity_poly.pdbx_strand_id
1 'polypeptide(L)'
;MREEVKKHLFIGLKSEKDAFFKAAQKQGFIEFIPASRPKKVAFPKHLSHYLQSLKILKYYDTDAPPITTGDASKAAKRIIELKHQIDALHEESRLIDNEINRVYIFGDFSIDQIKEIESQGNRCIQFFAQKQKKRRSTETPENLIYLGTEFDMDYYISISKERVEHPGMIEL
;
A
#
# COMPACT_ATOMS: atom_id res chain seq x y z
N MET A 1 -16.93 43.21 22.15
CA MET A 1 -18.17 43.94 21.79
C MET A 1 -19.07 42.92 21.09
N ARG A 2 -20.26 42.63 21.63
CA ARG A 2 -21.19 41.64 21.05
C ARG A 2 -22.11 42.41 20.12
N GLU A 3 -22.02 42.15 18.82
CA GLU A 3 -22.90 42.81 17.85
C GLU A 3 -24.34 42.28 17.97
N GLU A 4 -25.31 43.18 17.83
CA GLU A 4 -26.73 42.82 17.80
C GLU A 4 -27.07 42.14 16.47
N VAL A 5 -27.07 40.81 16.47
CA VAL A 5 -27.49 40.01 15.32
C VAL A 5 -29.02 39.82 15.32
N LYS A 6 -29.65 40.05 14.16
CA LYS A 6 -31.10 39.90 13.97
C LYS A 6 -31.43 38.61 13.22
N LYS A 7 -32.48 37.91 13.67
CA LYS A 7 -33.00 36.71 13.01
C LYS A 7 -33.98 37.11 11.90
N HIS A 8 -33.69 36.69 10.68
CA HIS A 8 -34.53 36.94 9.52
C HIS A 8 -35.10 35.63 8.96
N LEU A 9 -36.35 35.67 8.50
CA LEU A 9 -36.99 34.59 7.76
C LEU A 9 -37.16 35.03 6.30
N PHE A 10 -36.49 34.32 5.39
CA PHE A 10 -36.60 34.57 3.95
C PHE A 10 -37.64 33.61 3.34
N ILE A 11 -38.58 34.15 2.58
CA ILE A 11 -39.64 33.42 1.88
C ILE A 11 -39.52 33.74 0.39
N GLY A 12 -39.53 32.72 -0.46
CA GLY A 12 -39.37 32.87 -1.91
C GLY A 12 -39.70 31.60 -2.67
N LEU A 13 -39.60 31.67 -4.00
CA LEU A 13 -39.88 30.53 -4.88
C LEU A 13 -38.81 29.44 -4.72
N LYS A 14 -39.23 28.17 -4.77
CA LYS A 14 -38.31 27.02 -4.66
C LYS A 14 -37.28 26.98 -5.79
N SER A 15 -37.64 27.47 -6.98
CA SER A 15 -36.76 27.57 -8.16
C SER A 15 -35.61 28.56 -7.96
N GLU A 16 -35.80 29.59 -7.14
CA GLU A 16 -34.81 30.67 -6.94
C GLU A 16 -33.89 30.42 -5.74
N LYS A 17 -34.13 29.32 -5.02
CA LYS A 17 -33.39 28.95 -3.81
C LYS A 17 -31.88 28.97 -4.04
N ASP A 18 -31.39 28.28 -5.07
CA ASP A 18 -29.95 28.16 -5.33
C ASP A 18 -29.30 29.49 -5.73
N ALA A 19 -30.04 30.34 -6.46
CA ALA A 19 -29.58 31.68 -6.82
C ALA A 19 -29.45 32.58 -5.59
N PHE A 20 -30.44 32.53 -4.68
CA PHE A 20 -30.40 33.24 -3.41
C PHE A 20 -29.20 32.81 -2.55
N PHE A 21 -28.97 31.51 -2.36
CA PHE A 21 -27.82 31.02 -1.59
C PHE A 21 -26.48 31.47 -2.18
N LYS A 22 -26.33 31.43 -3.52
CA LYS A 22 -25.12 31.93 -4.19
C LYS A 22 -24.91 33.43 -3.96
N ALA A 23 -25.96 34.23 -4.08
CA ALA A 23 -25.88 35.67 -3.87
C ALA A 23 -25.56 36.02 -2.40
N ALA A 24 -26.22 35.35 -1.46
CA ALA A 24 -25.98 35.53 -0.03
C ALA A 24 -24.57 35.09 0.37
N GLN A 25 -24.08 33.95 -0.15
CA GLN A 25 -22.72 33.47 0.09
C GLN A 25 -21.67 34.46 -0.44
N LYS A 26 -21.91 35.09 -1.60
CA LYS A 26 -21.02 36.11 -2.16
C LYS A 26 -20.90 37.33 -1.25
N GLN A 27 -21.96 37.69 -0.53
CA GLN A 27 -21.96 38.84 0.37
C GLN A 27 -21.44 38.51 1.78
N GLY A 28 -21.55 37.25 2.23
CA GLY A 28 -20.83 36.72 3.39
C GLY A 28 -21.31 37.19 4.77
N PHE A 29 -22.43 37.91 4.88
CA PHE A 29 -22.91 38.47 6.16
C PHE A 29 -24.09 37.71 6.80
N ILE A 30 -24.56 36.61 6.19
CA ILE A 30 -25.74 35.86 6.64
C ILE A 30 -25.33 34.46 7.10
N GLU A 31 -25.71 34.11 8.33
CA GLU A 31 -25.61 32.73 8.83
C GLU A 31 -26.92 31.96 8.54
N PHE A 32 -26.82 30.80 7.91
CA PHE A 32 -27.98 29.95 7.61
C PHE A 32 -28.26 28.96 8.74
N ILE A 33 -29.37 29.16 9.44
CA ILE A 33 -29.83 28.27 10.51
C ILE A 33 -30.70 27.16 9.89
N PRO A 34 -30.31 25.88 9.98
CA PRO A 34 -31.11 24.79 9.45
C PRO A 34 -32.40 24.62 10.27
N ALA A 35 -33.54 24.51 9.59
CA ALA A 35 -34.84 24.31 10.22
C ALA A 35 -35.03 22.89 10.82
N SER A 36 -34.12 21.95 10.52
CA SER A 36 -34.18 20.56 10.98
C SER A 36 -32.78 20.05 11.34
N ARG A 37 -32.70 18.98 12.15
CA ARG A 37 -31.42 18.34 12.50
C ARG A 37 -30.64 18.01 11.22
N PRO A 38 -29.30 18.17 11.21
CA PRO A 38 -28.49 17.89 10.03
C PRO A 38 -28.69 16.43 9.63
N LYS A 39 -29.42 16.19 8.54
CA LYS A 39 -29.42 14.88 7.87
C LYS A 39 -28.00 14.65 7.36
N LYS A 40 -27.49 13.42 7.48
CA LYS A 40 -26.24 13.01 6.83
C LYS A 40 -26.43 13.13 5.32
N VAL A 41 -26.17 14.31 4.77
CA VAL A 41 -26.20 14.53 3.33
C VAL A 41 -24.99 13.80 2.76
N ALA A 42 -25.24 12.82 1.90
CA ALA A 42 -24.17 12.18 1.15
C ALA A 42 -23.44 13.26 0.34
N PHE A 43 -22.14 13.40 0.55
CA PHE A 43 -21.35 14.41 -0.14
C PHE A 43 -21.46 14.18 -1.66
N PRO A 44 -21.69 15.25 -2.44
CA PRO A 44 -21.59 15.18 -3.89
C PRO A 44 -20.28 14.54 -4.32
N LYS A 45 -20.32 13.63 -5.31
CA LYS A 45 -19.13 12.86 -5.77
C LYS A 45 -17.93 13.76 -6.11
N HIS A 46 -18.18 14.97 -6.62
CA HIS A 46 -17.12 15.94 -6.94
C HIS A 46 -16.37 16.44 -5.69
N LEU A 47 -17.03 16.59 -4.54
CA LEU A 47 -16.40 16.96 -3.26
C LEU A 47 -15.61 15.81 -2.64
N SER A 48 -15.93 14.56 -2.99
CA SER A 48 -15.22 13.39 -2.48
C SER A 48 -13.75 13.36 -2.90
N HIS A 49 -13.44 13.69 -4.17
CA HIS A 49 -12.06 13.71 -4.65
C HIS A 49 -11.23 14.79 -3.96
N TYR A 50 -11.79 15.97 -3.72
CA TYR A 50 -11.10 17.02 -2.97
C TYR A 50 -10.77 16.58 -1.55
N LEU A 51 -11.75 16.02 -0.83
CA LEU A 51 -11.52 15.55 0.54
C LEU A 51 -10.49 14.41 0.60
N GLN A 52 -10.52 13.48 -0.36
CA GLN A 52 -9.53 12.41 -0.45
C GLN A 52 -8.13 12.98 -0.73
N SER A 53 -8.00 13.90 -1.68
CA SER A 53 -6.72 14.54 -1.98
C SER A 53 -6.15 15.30 -0.78
N LEU A 54 -6.99 16.02 -0.03
CA LEU A 54 -6.56 16.71 1.20
C LEU A 54 -6.10 15.74 2.29
N LYS A 55 -6.75 14.58 2.43
CA LYS A 55 -6.30 13.53 3.35
C LYS A 55 -4.93 12.99 2.97
N ILE A 56 -4.65 12.83 1.68
CA ILE A 56 -3.34 12.39 1.18
C ILE A 56 -2.30 13.47 1.48
N LEU A 57 -2.59 14.73 1.13
CA LEU A 57 -1.68 15.86 1.28
C LEU A 57 -1.36 16.20 2.75
N LYS A 58 -2.22 15.83 3.70
CA LYS A 58 -1.99 16.07 5.14
C LYS A 58 -0.65 15.51 5.64
N TYR A 59 -0.13 14.48 4.99
CA TYR A 59 1.13 13.82 5.36
C TYR A 59 2.37 14.44 4.69
N TYR A 60 2.19 15.47 3.87
CA TYR A 60 3.26 16.15 3.15
C TYR A 60 3.40 17.59 3.66
N ASP A 61 4.64 18.04 3.87
CA ASP A 61 4.90 19.41 4.29
C ASP A 61 4.52 20.38 3.16
N THR A 62 3.68 21.36 3.49
CA THR A 62 3.21 22.37 2.54
C THR A 62 4.02 23.66 2.69
N ASP A 63 5.30 23.61 2.31
CA ASP A 63 6.13 24.82 2.15
C ASP A 63 5.97 25.46 0.75
N ALA A 64 5.10 24.88 -0.08
CA ALA A 64 4.90 25.35 -1.44
C ALA A 64 4.12 26.69 -1.45
N PRO A 65 4.54 27.68 -2.27
CA PRO A 65 3.79 28.91 -2.43
C PRO A 65 2.39 28.61 -3.01
N PRO A 66 1.35 29.34 -2.58
CA PRO A 66 0.00 29.12 -3.07
C PRO A 66 -0.07 29.38 -4.58
N ILE A 67 -0.41 28.35 -5.34
CA ILE A 67 -0.65 28.46 -6.78
C ILE A 67 -2.03 29.10 -6.98
N THR A 68 -2.06 30.32 -7.52
CA THR A 68 -3.29 31.10 -7.74
C THR A 68 -4.05 30.73 -9.03
N THR A 69 -3.42 29.95 -9.92
CA THR A 69 -4.02 29.54 -11.20
C THR A 69 -3.87 28.04 -11.42
N GLY A 70 -4.98 27.31 -11.37
CA GLY A 70 -4.98 25.89 -11.66
C GLY A 70 -6.37 25.28 -11.52
N ASP A 71 -6.65 24.25 -12.33
CA ASP A 71 -7.86 23.44 -12.18
C ASP A 71 -7.69 22.49 -10.98
N ALA A 72 -8.22 22.90 -9.84
CA ALA A 72 -8.16 22.14 -8.60
C ALA A 72 -8.76 20.72 -8.77
N SER A 73 -9.71 20.53 -9.68
CA SER A 73 -10.31 19.22 -9.92
C SER A 73 -9.32 18.26 -10.57
N LYS A 74 -8.56 18.75 -11.55
CA LYS A 74 -7.49 17.97 -12.19
C LYS A 74 -6.37 17.65 -11.21
N ALA A 75 -5.97 18.62 -10.38
CA ALA A 75 -4.98 18.40 -9.34
C ALA A 75 -5.42 17.33 -8.34
N ALA A 76 -6.66 17.39 -7.85
CA ALA A 76 -7.20 16.41 -6.90
C ALA A 76 -7.20 14.99 -7.47
N LYS A 77 -7.60 14.82 -8.75
CA LYS A 77 -7.53 13.53 -9.43
C LYS A 77 -6.10 13.03 -9.57
N ARG A 78 -5.18 13.91 -9.98
CA ARG A 78 -3.77 13.57 -10.17
C ARG A 78 -3.11 13.12 -8.86
N ILE A 79 -3.42 13.77 -7.75
CA ILE A 79 -2.94 13.38 -6.41
C ILE A 79 -3.40 11.96 -6.07
N ILE A 80 -4.67 11.65 -6.31
CA ILE A 80 -5.22 10.31 -6.05
C ILE A 80 -4.55 9.26 -6.94
N GLU A 81 -4.39 9.54 -8.23
CA GLU A 81 -3.68 8.65 -9.17
C GLU A 81 -2.23 8.38 -8.74
N LEU A 82 -1.48 9.42 -8.38
CA LEU A 82 -0.10 9.28 -7.93
C LEU A 82 -0.01 8.47 -6.63
N LYS A 83 -0.96 8.66 -5.70
CA LYS A 83 -1.02 7.85 -4.48
C LYS A 83 -1.22 6.37 -4.80
N HIS A 84 -2.13 6.04 -5.74
CA HIS A 84 -2.31 4.66 -6.18
C HIS A 84 -1.05 4.07 -6.82
N GLN A 85 -0.31 4.86 -7.60
CA GLN A 85 0.97 4.41 -8.19
C GLN A 85 2.02 4.13 -7.12
N ILE A 86 2.15 5.01 -6.13
CA ILE A 86 3.07 4.81 -5.00
C ILE A 86 2.71 3.53 -4.24
N ASP A 87 1.43 3.31 -3.95
CA ASP A 87 0.97 2.12 -3.23
C ASP A 87 1.26 0.84 -4.02
N ALA A 88 1.08 0.85 -5.34
CA ALA A 88 1.43 -0.28 -6.20
C ALA A 88 2.94 -0.58 -6.19
N LEU A 89 3.77 0.45 -6.31
CA LEU A 89 5.24 0.31 -6.27
C LEU A 89 5.73 -0.19 -4.91
N HIS A 90 5.10 0.24 -3.81
CA HIS A 90 5.45 -0.25 -2.47
C HIS A 90 5.14 -1.74 -2.31
N GLU A 91 4.00 -2.21 -2.83
CA GLU A 91 3.68 -3.65 -2.81
C GLU A 91 4.65 -4.45 -3.67
N GLU A 92 5.01 -3.97 -4.85
CA GLU A 92 5.99 -4.63 -5.71
C GLU A 92 7.38 -4.70 -5.06
N SER A 93 7.85 -3.59 -4.47
CA SER A 93 9.09 -3.56 -3.68
C SER A 93 9.04 -4.58 -2.55
N ARG A 94 7.94 -4.63 -1.80
CA ARG A 94 7.77 -5.59 -0.69
C ARG A 94 7.85 -7.04 -1.17
N LEU A 95 7.30 -7.36 -2.34
CA LEU A 95 7.40 -8.69 -2.93
C LEU A 95 8.84 -9.03 -3.32
N ILE A 96 9.54 -8.10 -3.97
CA ILE A 96 10.95 -8.27 -4.36
C ILE A 96 11.83 -8.45 -3.11
N ASP A 97 11.64 -7.63 -2.08
CA ASP A 97 12.38 -7.75 -0.82
C ASP A 97 12.16 -9.11 -0.17
N ASN A 98 10.94 -9.66 -0.23
CA ASN A 98 10.68 -11.02 0.25
C ASN A 98 11.43 -12.08 -0.56
N GLU A 99 11.50 -11.95 -1.88
CA GLU A 99 12.26 -12.89 -2.71
C GLU A 99 13.77 -12.77 -2.46
N ILE A 100 14.31 -11.55 -2.34
CA ILE A 100 15.70 -11.32 -1.95
C ILE A 100 15.99 -12.01 -0.62
N ASN A 101 15.14 -11.78 0.38
CA ASN A 101 15.26 -12.38 1.70
C ASN A 101 15.18 -13.92 1.67
N ARG A 102 14.38 -14.51 0.77
CA ARG A 102 14.30 -15.96 0.58
C ARG A 102 15.60 -16.54 0.04
N VAL A 103 16.29 -15.81 -0.83
CA VAL A 103 17.50 -16.29 -1.51
C VAL A 103 18.78 -15.89 -0.76
N TYR A 104 18.74 -14.81 0.02
CA TYR A 104 19.91 -14.23 0.71
C TYR A 104 20.69 -15.24 1.56
N ILE A 105 20.01 -16.17 2.22
CA ILE A 105 20.64 -17.18 3.08
C ILE A 105 21.49 -18.20 2.31
N PHE A 106 21.24 -18.37 1.02
CA PHE A 106 22.09 -19.21 0.18
C PHE A 106 23.43 -18.52 -0.11
N GLY A 107 23.53 -17.20 0.05
CA GLY A 107 24.75 -16.46 -0.25
C GLY A 107 25.03 -16.34 -1.75
N ASP A 108 26.29 -16.07 -2.09
CA ASP A 108 26.71 -15.79 -3.46
C ASP A 108 26.89 -17.07 -4.28
N PHE A 109 25.79 -17.61 -4.80
CA PHE A 109 25.82 -18.65 -5.81
C PHE A 109 25.53 -18.10 -7.20
N SER A 110 26.39 -18.42 -8.16
CA SER A 110 26.06 -18.29 -9.57
C SER A 110 25.38 -19.55 -10.07
N ILE A 111 24.27 -19.39 -10.80
CA ILE A 111 23.59 -20.49 -11.50
C ILE A 111 24.55 -21.22 -12.45
N ASP A 112 25.47 -20.49 -13.07
CA ASP A 112 26.44 -21.07 -14.00
C ASP A 112 27.47 -21.93 -13.26
N GLN A 113 27.90 -21.49 -12.07
CA GLN A 113 28.79 -22.29 -11.21
C GLN A 113 28.09 -23.55 -10.70
N ILE A 114 26.82 -23.45 -10.30
CA ILE A 114 26.03 -24.61 -9.89
C ILE A 114 25.97 -25.62 -11.05
N LYS A 115 25.60 -25.18 -12.25
CA LYS A 115 25.53 -26.05 -13.43
C LYS A 115 26.88 -26.68 -13.77
N GLU A 116 27.97 -25.92 -13.65
CA GLU A 116 29.31 -26.44 -13.87
C GLU A 116 29.65 -27.56 -12.87
N ILE A 117 29.41 -27.31 -11.57
CA ILE A 117 29.62 -28.29 -10.51
C ILE A 117 28.75 -29.54 -10.72
N GLU A 118 27.48 -29.37 -11.10
CA GLU A 118 26.58 -30.49 -11.39
C GLU A 118 27.10 -31.34 -12.56
N SER A 119 27.57 -30.69 -13.62
CA SER A 119 28.10 -31.36 -14.82
C SER A 119 29.41 -32.11 -14.56
N GLN A 120 30.33 -31.53 -13.78
CA GLN A 120 31.63 -32.13 -13.47
C GLN A 120 31.53 -33.19 -12.37
N GLY A 121 30.71 -32.92 -11.35
CA GLY A 121 30.53 -33.79 -10.20
C GLY A 121 29.57 -34.97 -10.47
N ASN A 122 28.77 -34.90 -11.54
CA ASN A 122 27.66 -35.82 -11.79
C ASN A 122 26.78 -35.96 -10.55
N ARG A 123 26.39 -34.80 -10.00
CA ARG A 123 25.54 -34.64 -8.81
C ARG A 123 24.51 -33.54 -9.09
N CYS A 124 23.36 -33.64 -8.45
CA CYS A 124 22.33 -32.62 -8.42
C CYS A 124 22.43 -31.83 -7.12
N ILE A 125 22.34 -30.51 -7.23
CA ILE A 125 22.30 -29.58 -6.10
C ILE A 125 20.87 -29.06 -5.98
N GLN A 126 20.24 -29.26 -4.82
CA GLN A 126 18.87 -28.81 -4.56
C GLN A 126 18.81 -27.99 -3.27
N PHE A 127 18.01 -26.93 -3.28
CA PHE A 127 17.81 -26.06 -2.14
C PHE A 127 16.44 -26.31 -1.52
N PHE A 128 16.40 -26.42 -0.19
CA PHE A 128 15.19 -26.75 0.54
C PHE A 128 14.94 -25.77 1.68
N ALA A 129 13.66 -25.56 1.99
CA ALA A 129 13.23 -24.84 3.18
C ALA A 129 12.15 -25.60 3.97
N GLN A 130 12.23 -25.53 5.30
CA GLN A 130 11.29 -26.18 6.22
C GLN A 130 10.88 -25.24 7.36
N LYS A 131 9.60 -25.18 7.70
CA LYS A 131 9.12 -24.42 8.88
C LYS A 131 9.68 -25.01 10.18
N GLN A 132 10.25 -24.17 11.04
CA GLN A 132 10.85 -24.60 12.32
C GLN A 132 9.92 -25.44 13.21
N LYS A 133 8.62 -25.12 13.23
CA LYS A 133 7.64 -25.86 14.05
C LYS A 133 7.53 -27.34 13.69
N LYS A 134 7.95 -27.75 12.49
CA LYS A 134 7.96 -29.15 12.03
C LYS A 134 9.22 -29.93 12.42
N ARG A 135 10.26 -29.28 12.99
CA ARG A 135 11.51 -29.91 13.40
C ARG A 135 11.39 -30.80 14.64
N ARG A 136 10.18 -31.08 15.12
CA ARG A 136 9.97 -32.03 16.22
C ARG A 136 10.14 -33.46 15.67
N SER A 137 11.30 -34.04 15.94
CA SER A 137 11.63 -35.48 15.93
C SER A 137 12.14 -36.16 14.64
N THR A 138 12.59 -35.44 13.62
CA THR A 138 13.29 -36.08 12.48
C THR A 138 14.77 -35.73 12.51
N GLU A 139 15.61 -36.76 12.57
CA GLU A 139 17.05 -36.63 12.26
C GLU A 139 17.17 -36.02 10.86
N THR A 140 18.02 -35.00 10.71
CA THR A 140 18.30 -34.41 9.41
C THR A 140 18.89 -35.51 8.52
N PRO A 141 18.28 -35.83 7.35
CA PRO A 141 18.84 -36.80 6.42
C PRO A 141 20.33 -36.55 6.13
N GLU A 142 21.15 -37.61 6.06
CA GLU A 142 22.61 -37.49 5.90
C GLU A 142 23.04 -36.71 4.65
N ASN A 143 22.17 -36.63 3.64
CA ASN A 143 22.41 -35.92 2.39
C ASN A 143 22.01 -34.42 2.42
N LEU A 144 21.59 -33.89 3.57
CA LEU A 144 21.21 -32.48 3.74
C LEU A 144 22.23 -31.72 4.60
N ILE A 145 22.74 -30.63 4.05
CA ILE A 145 23.60 -29.68 4.74
C ILE A 145 22.74 -28.50 5.17
N TYR A 146 22.72 -28.21 6.48
CA TYR A 146 22.01 -27.07 7.03
C TYR A 146 22.77 -25.77 6.75
N LEU A 147 22.07 -24.77 6.24
CA LEU A 147 22.63 -23.46 5.90
C LEU A 147 22.36 -22.41 6.99
N GLY A 148 21.14 -22.40 7.53
CA GLY A 148 20.76 -21.44 8.56
C GLY A 148 19.25 -21.34 8.76
N THR A 149 18.85 -20.42 9.62
CA THR A 149 17.45 -20.08 9.88
C THR A 149 17.24 -18.61 9.52
N GLU A 150 16.17 -18.32 8.79
CA GLU A 150 15.69 -16.95 8.59
C GLU A 150 14.16 -16.96 8.45
N PHE A 151 13.46 -15.93 8.96
CA PHE A 151 11.98 -15.84 8.93
C PHE A 151 11.22 -17.12 9.36
N ASP A 152 11.61 -17.77 10.47
CA ASP A 152 11.04 -19.04 10.97
C ASP A 152 11.15 -20.26 10.01
N MET A 153 12.00 -20.15 8.99
CA MET A 153 12.31 -21.22 8.05
C MET A 153 13.76 -21.67 8.25
N ASP A 154 13.97 -22.98 8.32
CA ASP A 154 15.28 -23.60 8.28
C ASP A 154 15.61 -23.96 6.82
N TYR A 155 16.81 -23.60 6.38
CA TYR A 155 17.27 -23.75 5.01
C TYR A 155 18.35 -24.81 4.90
N TYR A 156 18.30 -25.58 3.82
CA TYR A 156 19.18 -26.72 3.58
C TYR A 156 19.62 -26.76 2.11
N ILE A 157 20.76 -27.39 1.87
CA ILE A 157 21.24 -27.77 0.55
C ILE A 157 21.45 -29.29 0.51
N SER A 158 20.98 -29.94 -0.55
CA SER A 158 21.20 -31.36 -0.83
C SER A 158 22.17 -31.50 -1.99
N ILE A 159 23.14 -32.41 -1.86
CA ILE A 159 24.06 -32.76 -2.93
C ILE A 159 23.99 -34.27 -3.10
N SER A 160 23.34 -34.71 -4.18
CA SER A 160 22.99 -36.12 -4.40
C SER A 160 23.21 -36.54 -5.84
N LYS A 161 23.19 -37.84 -6.15
CA LYS A 161 23.41 -38.33 -7.55
C LYS A 161 22.22 -38.08 -8.45
N GLU A 162 21.03 -38.05 -7.88
CA GLU A 162 19.75 -37.91 -8.55
C GLU A 162 18.92 -36.93 -7.72
N ARG A 163 17.90 -36.29 -8.31
CA ARG A 163 17.00 -35.42 -7.54
C ARG A 163 16.29 -36.22 -6.45
N VAL A 164 16.33 -35.71 -5.22
CA VAL A 164 15.71 -36.34 -4.05
C VAL A 164 14.59 -35.44 -3.55
N GLU A 165 13.41 -36.01 -3.37
CA GLU A 165 12.32 -35.32 -2.69
C GLU A 165 12.42 -35.56 -1.18
N HIS A 166 12.35 -34.48 -0.40
CA HIS A 166 12.34 -34.54 1.06
C HIS A 166 10.93 -34.22 1.60
N PRO A 167 10.18 -35.22 2.12
CA PRO A 167 8.82 -35.00 2.59
C PRO A 167 8.74 -33.92 3.67
N GLY A 168 7.86 -32.92 3.44
CA GLY A 168 7.65 -31.83 4.39
C GLY A 168 8.63 -30.66 4.25
N MET A 169 9.56 -30.72 3.29
CA MET A 169 10.37 -29.60 2.82
C MET A 169 9.83 -29.06 1.49
N ILE A 170 10.11 -27.80 1.20
CA ILE A 170 9.77 -27.15 -0.07
C ILE A 170 11.08 -26.98 -0.84
N GLU A 171 11.16 -27.51 -2.06
CA GLU A 171 12.24 -27.21 -3.01
C GLU A 171 12.05 -25.77 -3.53
N LEU A 172 13.13 -24.99 -3.51
CA LEU A 172 13.16 -23.58 -3.91
C LEU A 172 13.71 -23.39 -5.32
#